data_AF-U2B1T2-F1
#
_entry.id   AF-U2B1T2-F1
#
_cell.length_a   1.000
_cell.length_b   1.000
_cell.length_c   1.000
_cell.angle_alpha   90.00
_cell.angle_beta   90.00
_cell.angle_gamma   90.00
#
_symmetry.space_group_name_H-M   'P 1'
#
loop_
_entity.id
_entity.type
_entity.pdbx_description
1 polymer ?
#
loop_
_entity_poly.entity_id
_entity_poly.type
_entity_poly.pdbx_seq_one_letter_code
_entity_poly.pdbx_strand_id
1 'polypeptide(L)'
;MNAITQVQQDLLGRMEQLKNLGEAAPIQPAQVFAGQPGEAGFAAAFDDAIRAVDAQQHHSGAAMAAVDSGQSDDLVGAMIESQKASVSFSALLQVRNKLATAFDDIMKMPL
;
A
#
# COMPACT_ATOMS: atom_id res chain seq x y z
N MET A 1 -41.76 32.43 -40.66
CA MET A 1 -41.56 33.02 -39.31
C MET A 1 -41.49 31.96 -38.19
N ASN A 2 -41.19 30.68 -38.51
CA ASN A 2 -41.21 29.57 -37.54
C ASN A 2 -39.83 28.99 -37.17
N ALA A 3 -38.75 29.39 -37.86
CA ALA A 3 -37.42 28.84 -37.65
C ALA A 3 -36.75 29.31 -36.35
N ILE A 4 -37.06 30.53 -35.90
CA ILE A 4 -36.47 31.12 -34.69
C ILE A 4 -37.02 30.46 -33.43
N THR A 5 -38.32 30.13 -33.41
CA THR A 5 -38.97 29.43 -32.30
C THR A 5 -38.45 28.00 -32.15
N GLN A 6 -38.10 27.34 -33.26
CA GLN A 6 -37.60 25.98 -33.26
C GLN A 6 -36.16 25.87 -32.75
N VAL A 7 -35.31 26.87 -33.06
CA VAL A 7 -33.96 26.98 -32.51
C VAL A 7 -33.98 27.31 -31.02
N GLN A 8 -34.94 28.10 -30.55
CA GLN A 8 -35.10 28.41 -29.13
C GLN A 8 -35.52 27.19 -28.30
N GLN A 9 -36.34 26.31 -28.88
CA GLN A 9 -36.75 25.04 -28.26
C GLN A 9 -35.60 24.02 -28.21
N ASP A 10 -34.76 23.97 -29.24
CA ASP A 10 -33.56 23.11 -29.26
C ASP A 10 -32.53 23.55 -28.20
N LEU A 11 -32.32 24.86 -28.06
CA LEU A 11 -31.41 25.43 -27.05
C LEU A 11 -31.87 25.14 -25.60
N LEU A 12 -33.18 25.19 -25.34
CA LEU A 12 -33.74 24.86 -24.02
C LEU A 12 -33.55 23.38 -23.68
N GLY A 13 -33.83 22.48 -24.64
CA GLY A 13 -33.60 21.04 -24.45
C GLY A 13 -32.12 20.72 -24.21
N ARG A 14 -31.21 21.41 -24.90
CA ARG A 14 -29.77 21.24 -24.71
C ARG A 14 -29.27 21.72 -23.34
N MET A 15 -29.87 22.79 -22.81
CA MET A 15 -29.56 23.31 -21.47
C MET A 15 -30.03 22.37 -20.36
N GLU A 16 -31.23 21.78 -20.49
CA GLU A 16 -31.71 20.76 -19.55
C GLU A 16 -30.83 19.50 -19.57
N GLN A 17 -30.39 19.09 -20.75
CA GLN A 17 -29.51 17.93 -20.89
C GLN A 17 -28.14 18.18 -20.23
N LEU A 18 -27.56 19.37 -20.39
CA LEU A 18 -26.30 19.74 -19.73
C LEU A 18 -26.45 19.83 -18.19
N LYS A 19 -27.59 20.32 -17.70
CA LYS A 19 -27.87 20.38 -16.26
C LYS A 19 -27.97 18.98 -15.64
N ASN A 20 -28.61 18.04 -16.34
CA ASN A 20 -28.67 16.63 -15.91
C ASN A 20 -27.30 15.94 -15.93
N LEU A 21 -26.41 16.28 -16.87
CA LEU A 21 -25.03 15.78 -16.85
C LEU A 21 -24.18 16.41 -15.73
N GLY A 22 -24.47 17.65 -15.33
CA GLY A 22 -23.79 18.32 -14.23
C GLY A 22 -24.23 17.85 -12.83
N GLU A 23 -25.48 17.38 -12.68
CA GLU A 23 -26.01 16.83 -11.42
C GLU A 23 -25.71 15.32 -11.23
N ALA A 24 -25.47 14.57 -12.31
CA ALA A 24 -25.35 13.10 -12.25
C ALA A 24 -23.98 12.56 -11.81
N ALA A 25 -23.02 13.42 -11.51
CA ALA A 25 -21.74 13.01 -10.93
C ALA A 25 -21.53 13.70 -9.59
N PRO A 26 -22.12 13.19 -8.48
CA PRO A 26 -21.55 13.48 -7.19
C PRO A 26 -20.08 13.05 -7.28
N ILE A 27 -19.17 14.02 -7.12
CA ILE A 27 -17.79 13.71 -6.80
C ILE A 27 -17.87 12.97 -5.48
N GLN A 28 -17.91 11.64 -5.55
CA GLN A 28 -17.88 10.80 -4.38
C GLN A 28 -16.60 11.19 -3.65
N PRO A 29 -16.68 11.59 -2.38
CA PRO A 29 -15.49 11.86 -1.60
C PRO A 29 -14.58 10.63 -1.74
N ALA A 30 -13.28 10.88 -1.95
CA ALA A 30 -12.29 9.81 -2.02
C ALA A 30 -12.60 8.83 -0.89
N GLN A 31 -12.85 7.57 -1.26
CA GLN A 31 -13.10 6.51 -0.29
C GLN A 31 -11.87 6.48 0.60
N VAL A 32 -11.98 7.10 1.77
CA VAL A 32 -11.02 6.93 2.84
C VAL A 32 -11.02 5.44 3.07
N PHE A 33 -9.85 4.81 2.97
CA PHE A 33 -9.62 3.44 3.40
C PHE A 33 -9.92 3.36 4.91
N ALA A 34 -11.20 3.37 5.27
CA ALA A 34 -11.67 2.97 6.57
C ALA A 34 -11.57 1.45 6.56
N GLY A 35 -10.41 0.96 7.03
CA GLY A 35 -10.12 -0.45 7.16
C GLY A 35 -11.33 -1.18 7.74
N GLN A 36 -11.74 -2.24 7.07
CA GLN A 36 -12.85 -3.09 7.49
C GLN A 36 -12.54 -3.59 8.91
N PRO A 37 -13.44 -3.39 9.90
CA PRO A 37 -13.19 -3.86 11.26
C PRO A 37 -13.22 -5.39 11.27
N GLY A 38 -12.04 -6.01 11.18
CA GLY A 38 -11.88 -7.47 11.13
C GLY A 38 -10.67 -7.95 10.34
N GLU A 39 -10.10 -7.15 9.44
CA GLU A 39 -8.82 -7.48 8.83
C GLU A 39 -7.67 -7.11 9.79
N ALA A 40 -6.68 -7.99 9.90
CA ALA A 40 -5.45 -7.69 10.64
C ALA A 40 -4.90 -6.37 10.10
N GLY A 41 -4.97 -5.32 10.93
CA GLY A 41 -4.59 -3.98 10.50
C GLY A 41 -3.15 -3.95 10.03
N PHE A 42 -2.81 -2.96 9.22
CA PHE A 42 -1.45 -2.77 8.71
C PHE A 42 -0.37 -2.89 9.80
N ALA A 43 -0.63 -2.38 11.01
CA ALA A 43 0.27 -2.50 12.16
C ALA A 43 0.51 -3.94 12.61
N ALA A 44 -0.51 -4.80 12.59
CA ALA A 44 -0.38 -6.22 12.91
C ALA A 44 0.44 -6.95 11.83
N ALA A 45 0.14 -6.68 10.55
CA ALA A 45 0.92 -7.25 9.44
C ALA A 45 2.39 -6.79 9.47
N PHE A 46 2.65 -5.55 9.90
CA PHE A 46 4.01 -5.04 10.07
C PHE A 46 4.73 -5.68 11.27
N ASP A 47 4.04 -5.90 12.40
CA ASP A 47 4.58 -6.63 13.55
C ASP A 47 4.95 -8.08 13.17
N ASP A 48 4.05 -8.75 12.47
CA ASP A 48 4.29 -10.11 11.96
C ASP A 48 5.48 -10.14 11.00
N ALA A 49 5.62 -9.15 10.12
CA ALA A 49 6.74 -9.07 9.20
C ALA A 49 8.08 -8.85 9.93
N ILE A 50 8.11 -8.03 10.99
CA ILE A 50 9.30 -7.87 11.84
C ILE A 50 9.67 -9.20 12.51
N ARG A 51 8.70 -9.89 13.10
CA ARG A 51 8.91 -11.20 13.74
C ARG A 51 9.43 -12.24 12.75
N ALA A 52 8.90 -12.24 11.53
CA ALA A 52 9.35 -13.14 10.47
C ALA A 52 10.82 -12.89 10.08
N VAL A 53 11.26 -11.62 10.00
CA VAL A 53 12.67 -11.30 9.72
C VAL A 53 13.58 -11.66 10.89
N ASP A 54 13.15 -11.44 12.13
CA ASP A 54 13.93 -11.87 13.31
C ASP A 54 14.13 -13.40 13.32
N ALA A 55 13.06 -14.15 13.08
CA ALA A 55 13.14 -15.61 12.97
C ALA A 55 14.09 -16.06 11.85
N GLN A 56 14.03 -15.39 10.70
CA GLN A 56 14.91 -15.65 9.56
C GLN A 56 16.38 -15.35 9.88
N GLN A 57 16.66 -14.26 10.61
CA GLN A 57 18.02 -13.94 11.06
C GLN A 57 18.55 -15.00 12.02
N HIS A 58 17.78 -15.37 13.05
CA HIS A 58 18.14 -16.43 13.99
C HIS A 58 18.38 -17.77 13.29
N HIS A 59 17.52 -18.14 12.36
CA HIS A 59 17.67 -19.38 11.59
C HIS A 59 18.95 -19.37 10.75
N SER A 60 19.24 -18.28 10.04
CA SER A 60 20.47 -18.15 9.25
C SER A 60 21.73 -18.22 10.11
N GLY A 61 21.73 -17.59 11.30
CA GLY A 61 22.84 -17.64 12.25
C GLY A 61 23.07 -19.03 12.82
N ALA A 62 21.99 -19.74 13.18
CA ALA A 62 22.06 -21.12 13.65
C ALA A 62 22.58 -22.06 12.56
N ALA A 63 22.12 -21.89 11.31
CA ALA A 63 22.59 -22.67 10.17
C ALA A 63 24.09 -22.43 9.90
N MET A 64 24.54 -21.18 9.95
CA MET A 64 25.97 -20.85 9.81
C MET A 64 26.82 -21.45 10.95
N ALA A 65 26.35 -21.37 12.20
CA ALA A 65 27.04 -21.95 13.34
C ALA A 65 27.09 -23.49 13.29
N ALA A 66 26.03 -24.13 12.80
CA ALA A 66 25.99 -25.57 12.59
C ALA A 66 27.01 -26.01 11.54
N VAL A 67 27.20 -25.22 10.48
CA VAL A 67 28.21 -25.48 9.46
C VAL A 67 29.63 -25.25 10.00
N ASP A 68 29.86 -24.14 10.70
CA ASP A 68 31.18 -23.81 11.28
C ASP A 68 31.62 -24.84 12.34
N SER A 69 30.67 -25.38 13.11
CA SER A 69 30.93 -26.44 14.09
C SER A 69 30.99 -27.87 13.50
N GLY A 70 30.81 -28.03 12.18
CA GLY A 70 30.84 -29.32 11.50
C GLY A 70 29.62 -30.21 11.78
N GLN A 71 28.54 -29.67 12.34
CA GLN A 71 27.26 -30.36 12.54
C GLN A 71 26.42 -30.41 11.26
N SER A 72 26.74 -29.59 10.26
CA SER A 72 26.09 -29.56 8.95
C SER A 72 27.11 -29.31 7.84
N ASP A 73 26.97 -30.00 6.71
CA ASP A 73 27.78 -29.75 5.51
C ASP A 73 27.10 -28.76 4.54
N ASP A 74 25.89 -28.28 4.87
CA ASP A 74 25.09 -27.41 4.00
C ASP A 74 25.47 -25.93 4.13
N LEU A 75 26.70 -25.61 3.75
CA LEU A 75 27.19 -24.22 3.70
C LEU A 75 26.39 -23.37 2.71
N VAL A 76 26.00 -23.96 1.58
CA VAL A 76 25.28 -23.23 0.51
C VAL A 76 23.89 -22.83 0.99
N GLY A 77 23.16 -23.73 1.63
CA GLY A 77 21.87 -23.41 2.25
C GLY A 77 22.00 -22.33 3.32
N ALA A 78 22.98 -22.43 4.22
CA ALA A 78 23.24 -21.41 5.24
C ALA A 78 23.54 -20.02 4.63
N MET A 79 24.32 -19.97 3.55
CA MET A 79 24.61 -18.73 2.84
C MET A 79 23.37 -18.13 2.16
N ILE A 80 22.56 -18.96 1.49
CA ILE A 80 21.32 -18.51 0.84
C ILE A 80 20.33 -17.97 1.89
N GLU A 81 20.17 -18.67 3.01
CA GLU A 81 19.30 -18.23 4.10
C GLU A 81 19.75 -16.90 4.68
N SER A 82 21.06 -16.68 4.81
CA SER A 82 21.63 -15.41 5.28
C SER A 82 21.45 -14.27 4.26
N GLN A 83 21.59 -14.54 2.97
CA GLN A 83 21.26 -13.57 1.91
C GLN A 83 19.78 -13.22 1.90
N LYS A 84 18.90 -14.21 2.06
CA LYS A 84 17.46 -14.01 2.17
C LYS A 84 17.11 -13.13 3.38
N ALA A 85 17.70 -13.42 4.56
CA ALA A 85 17.53 -12.61 5.76
C ALA A 85 17.94 -11.14 5.53
N SER A 86 19.08 -10.92 4.86
CA SER A 86 19.62 -9.59 4.56
C SER A 86 18.73 -8.78 3.61
N VAL A 87 18.21 -9.43 2.57
CA VAL A 87 17.29 -8.80 1.60
C VAL A 87 15.95 -8.47 2.28
N SER A 88 15.39 -9.40 3.04
CA SER A 88 14.13 -9.18 3.78
C SER A 88 14.26 -8.05 4.82
N PHE A 89 15.38 -7.99 5.54
CA PHE A 89 15.66 -6.89 6.46
C PHE A 89 15.74 -5.53 5.74
N SER A 90 16.45 -5.48 4.61
CA SER A 90 16.56 -4.26 3.81
C SER A 90 15.20 -3.79 3.29
N ALA A 91 14.34 -4.72 2.86
CA ALA A 91 12.98 -4.42 2.45
C ALA A 91 12.14 -3.84 3.62
N LEU A 92 12.22 -4.43 4.81
CA LEU A 92 11.53 -3.90 5.99
C LEU A 92 11.98 -2.48 6.36
N LEU A 93 13.29 -2.20 6.29
CA LEU A 93 13.80 -0.85 6.53
C LEU A 93 13.22 0.17 5.54
N GLN A 94 13.07 -0.20 4.28
CA GLN A 94 12.44 0.68 3.28
C GLN A 94 10.97 0.95 3.60
N VAL A 95 10.22 -0.07 4.01
CA VAL A 95 8.82 0.08 4.45
C VAL A 95 8.74 0.96 5.69
N ARG A 96 9.55 0.69 6.71
CA ARG A 96 9.65 1.51 7.94
C ARG A 96 9.89 2.98 7.62
N ASN A 97 10.87 3.26 6.76
CA ASN A 97 11.22 4.63 6.40
C ASN A 97 10.07 5.32 5.64
N LYS A 98 9.43 4.62 4.69
CA LYS A 98 8.25 5.14 3.97
C LYS A 98 7.09 5.45 4.90
N LEU A 99 6.84 4.62 5.93
CA LEU A 99 5.79 4.86 6.92
C LEU A 99 6.09 6.08 7.78
N ALA A 100 7.34 6.23 8.23
CA ALA A 100 7.75 7.40 9.01
C ALA A 100 7.55 8.69 8.20
N THR A 101 7.94 8.69 6.92
CA THR A 101 7.68 9.83 6.02
C THR A 101 6.19 10.08 5.81
N ALA A 102 5.39 9.04 5.57
CA ALA A 102 3.94 9.20 5.38
C ALA A 102 3.25 9.76 6.63
N PHE A 103 3.71 9.37 7.82
CA PHE A 103 3.23 9.94 9.08
C PHE A 103 3.60 11.43 9.20
N ASP A 104 4.85 11.78 8.91
CA ASP A 104 5.30 13.18 8.89
C ASP A 104 4.54 14.02 7.86
N ASP A 105 4.22 13.47 6.69
CA ASP A 105 3.47 14.14 5.63
C ASP A 105 2.03 14.44 6.05
N ILE A 106 1.37 13.51 6.76
CA ILE A 106 0.04 13.75 7.35
C ILE A 106 0.11 14.88 8.39
N MET A 107 1.13 14.91 9.24
CA MET A 107 1.27 15.98 10.25
C MET A 107 1.55 17.35 9.64
N LYS A 108 2.20 17.40 8.46
CA LYS A 108 2.56 18.63 7.76
C LYS A 108 1.48 19.13 6.80
N MET A 109 0.43 18.36 6.53
CA MET A 109 -0.69 18.84 5.74
C MET A 109 -1.42 19.97 6.49
N PRO A 110 -1.43 21.21 5.97
CA PRO A 110 -2.28 22.25 6.53
C PRO A 110 -3.75 21.89 6.21
N LEU A 111 -4.60 21.95 7.25
CA LEU A 111 -6.06 21.91 7.10
C LEU A 111 -6.56 23.16 6.37
#